data_AF-A0A641MJ88-F1
#
_entry.id   AF-A0A641MJ88-F1
#
_cell.length_a   1.000
_cell.length_b   1.000
_cell.length_c   1.000
_cell.angle_alpha   90.00
_cell.angle_beta   90.00
_cell.angle_gamma   90.00
#
_symmetry.space_group_name_H-M   'P 1'
#
loop_
_entity.id
_entity.type
_entity.pdbx_description
1 polymer ?
#
loop_
_entity_poly.entity_id
_entity_poly.type
_entity_poly.pdbx_seq_one_letter_code
_entity_poly.pdbx_strand_id
1 'polypeptide(L)'
;MLHLVGISFLNHKMMGQIKEAKKLWQDGIAKNITFIVTKDCQLACKYCYLVGKNSKERMSWDIAKQAIDYILDNEQSFQEKSVVWDFIGGEPFLEIELIEKICNYIKIELFKRNHHWFD
;
A
#
# COMPACT_ATOMS: atom_id res chain seq x y z
N MET A 1 -61.06 -30.19 -4.80
CA MET A 1 -60.97 -31.11 -3.65
C MET A 1 -59.53 -31.62 -3.61
N LEU A 2 -58.64 -31.28 -2.68
CA LEU A 2 -58.66 -30.52 -1.43
C LEU A 2 -57.17 -30.18 -1.12
N HIS A 3 -56.91 -28.93 -0.70
CA HIS A 3 -56.01 -28.44 0.37
C HIS A 3 -54.56 -28.98 0.57
N LEU A 4 -53.52 -28.11 0.61
CA LEU A 4 -52.93 -27.37 1.78
C LEU A 4 -52.36 -28.36 2.85
N VAL A 5 -51.18 -28.23 3.47
CA VAL A 5 -50.59 -27.17 4.33
C VAL A 5 -49.10 -27.58 4.51
N GLY A 6 -48.07 -26.75 4.32
CA GLY A 6 -47.58 -25.74 5.26
C GLY A 6 -46.85 -26.33 6.48
N ILE A 7 -45.50 -26.28 6.49
CA ILE A 7 -44.72 -26.13 7.73
C ILE A 7 -43.67 -25.06 7.47
N SER A 8 -43.99 -23.85 7.93
CA SER A 8 -43.03 -22.81 8.33
C SER A 8 -42.27 -23.25 9.60
N PHE A 9 -41.27 -22.46 9.98
CA PHE A 9 -40.37 -22.55 11.15
C PHE A 9 -39.10 -23.36 10.84
N LEU A 10 -37.90 -22.77 10.78
CA LEU A 10 -37.37 -21.77 11.69
C LEU A 10 -36.49 -20.73 10.98
N ASN A 11 -36.77 -19.47 11.32
CA ASN A 11 -35.79 -18.40 11.38
C ASN A 11 -34.46 -18.90 11.96
N HIS A 12 -33.38 -18.79 11.20
CA HIS A 12 -32.15 -18.28 11.78
C HIS A 12 -31.63 -17.15 10.88
N LYS A 13 -32.20 -15.97 11.10
CA LYS A 13 -31.46 -14.71 10.96
C LYS A 13 -30.15 -14.89 11.73
N MET A 14 -29.03 -14.96 11.02
CA MET A 14 -27.73 -14.61 11.56
C MET A 14 -27.02 -13.74 10.52
N MET A 15 -27.37 -12.46 10.54
CA MET A 15 -26.51 -11.39 10.05
C MET A 15 -25.25 -11.37 10.92
N GLY A 16 -24.17 -11.96 10.42
CA GLY A 16 -22.89 -11.28 10.52
C GLY A 16 -22.79 -10.43 9.27
N GLN A 17 -23.05 -9.12 9.35
CA GLN A 17 -22.72 -8.22 8.26
C GLN A 17 -21.20 -8.30 8.06
N ILE A 18 -20.75 -9.09 7.09
CA ILE A 18 -19.38 -8.98 6.60
C ILE A 18 -19.32 -7.55 6.07
N LYS A 19 -18.58 -6.69 6.78
CA LYS A 19 -18.27 -5.33 6.33
C LYS A 19 -17.88 -5.45 4.86
N GLU A 20 -18.62 -4.81 3.96
CA GLU A 20 -18.26 -4.74 2.55
C GLU A 20 -16.76 -4.46 2.47
N ALA A 21 -16.01 -5.33 1.80
CA ALA A 21 -14.59 -5.17 1.62
C ALA A 21 -14.38 -3.78 1.02
N LYS A 22 -13.69 -2.90 1.75
CA LYS A 22 -13.51 -1.50 1.37
C LYS A 22 -12.93 -1.50 -0.06
N LYS A 23 -13.68 -0.94 -1.01
CA LYS A 23 -13.28 -0.84 -2.40
C LYS A 23 -11.87 -0.25 -2.47
N LEU A 24 -10.90 -1.05 -2.92
CA LEU A 24 -9.52 -0.59 -3.11
C LEU A 24 -9.53 0.53 -4.15
N TRP A 25 -8.55 1.43 -4.07
CA TRP A 25 -8.42 2.51 -5.05
C TRP A 25 -8.31 1.91 -6.47
N GLN A 26 -9.15 2.39 -7.40
CA GLN A 26 -9.35 1.80 -8.73
C GLN A 26 -9.56 0.28 -8.75
N ASP A 27 -10.36 -0.27 -7.82
CA ASP A 27 -10.68 -1.71 -7.78
C ASP A 27 -9.45 -2.64 -7.62
N GLY A 28 -8.34 -2.10 -7.08
CA GLY A 28 -7.09 -2.86 -6.87
C GLY A 28 -6.23 -3.01 -8.12
N ILE A 29 -6.49 -2.21 -9.16
CA ILE A 29 -5.74 -2.23 -10.43
C ILE A 29 -4.42 -1.45 -10.33
N ALA A 30 -4.24 -0.63 -9.29
CA ALA A 30 -3.01 0.15 -9.12
C ALA A 30 -1.81 -0.72 -8.75
N LYS A 31 -0.64 -0.33 -9.26
CA LYS A 31 0.64 -0.83 -8.76
C LYS A 31 0.87 -0.30 -7.35
N ASN A 32 1.23 -1.16 -6.41
CA ASN A 32 1.65 -0.74 -5.07
C ASN A 32 3.17 -0.92 -4.96
N ILE A 33 3.87 0.16 -4.61
CA ILE A 33 5.31 0.19 -4.42
C ILE A 33 5.58 0.69 -3.01
N THR A 34 6.19 -0.16 -2.19
CA THR A 34 6.31 0.10 -0.75
C THR A 34 7.78 0.21 -0.35
N PHE A 35 8.17 1.37 0.18
CA PHE A 35 9.50 1.60 0.73
C PHE A 35 9.53 1.39 2.24
N ILE A 36 10.43 0.53 2.72
CA ILE A 36 10.81 0.45 4.14
C ILE A 36 11.88 1.51 4.39
N VAL A 37 11.49 2.70 4.87
CA VAL A 37 12.42 3.83 4.99
C VAL A 37 13.36 3.71 6.20
N THR A 38 12.94 3.00 7.25
CA THR A 38 13.76 2.75 8.44
C THR A 38 13.31 1.48 9.17
N LYS A 39 14.21 0.82 9.89
CA LYS A 39 13.88 -0.23 10.87
C LYS A 39 13.80 0.31 12.31
N ASP A 40 14.14 1.57 12.54
CA ASP A 40 14.06 2.22 13.84
C ASP A 40 12.60 2.56 14.19
N CYS A 41 12.20 2.38 15.46
CA CYS A 41 10.82 2.56 15.91
C CYS A 41 10.78 3.02 17.37
N GLN A 42 9.97 4.03 17.69
CA GLN A 42 9.79 4.49 19.06
C GLN A 42 8.89 3.56 19.91
N LEU A 43 8.30 2.52 19.31
CA LEU A 43 7.41 1.56 19.95
C LEU A 43 7.94 0.11 19.83
N ALA A 44 7.56 -0.73 20.79
CA ALA A 44 7.97 -2.14 20.88
C ALA A 44 6.76 -3.10 20.75
N CYS A 45 5.97 -2.94 19.70
CA CYS A 45 4.74 -3.72 19.51
C CYS A 45 5.03 -5.23 19.40
N LYS A 46 4.39 -6.04 20.26
CA LYS A 46 4.56 -7.51 20.32
C LYS A 46 4.20 -8.24 19.02
N TYR A 47 3.28 -7.67 18.24
CA TYR A 47 2.76 -8.24 16.99
C TYR A 47 3.40 -7.62 15.74
N CYS A 48 4.53 -6.91 15.88
CA CYS A 48 5.14 -6.30 14.71
C CYS A 48 5.87 -7.34 13.83
N TYR A 49 5.59 -7.32 12.53
CA TYR A 49 6.18 -8.23 11.55
C TYR A 49 7.62 -7.86 11.15
N LEU A 50 8.06 -6.62 11.40
CA LEU A 50 9.43 -6.19 11.13
C LEU A 50 10.38 -6.81 12.18
N VAL A 51 11.23 -7.73 11.73
CA VAL A 51 12.29 -8.35 12.53
C VAL A 51 13.50 -7.43 12.58
N GLY A 52 14.18 -7.36 13.73
CA GLY A 52 15.37 -6.51 13.89
C GLY A 52 15.05 -5.02 14.08
N LYS A 53 13.91 -4.70 14.70
CA LYS A 53 13.55 -3.33 15.11
C LYS A 53 14.62 -2.69 16.00
N ASN A 54 14.71 -1.37 15.93
CA ASN A 54 15.70 -0.55 16.66
C ASN A 54 17.14 -0.82 16.22
N SER A 55 17.33 -1.49 15.09
CA SER A 55 18.55 -1.32 14.31
C SER A 55 18.51 0.09 13.70
N LYS A 56 19.63 0.82 13.76
CA LYS A 56 19.78 2.15 13.13
C LYS A 56 19.90 2.05 11.60
N GLU A 57 19.29 1.03 11.01
CA GLU A 57 19.30 0.77 9.58
C GLU A 57 18.23 1.63 8.91
N ARG A 58 18.68 2.48 7.98
CA ARG A 58 17.87 3.46 7.27
C ARG A 58 18.10 3.32 5.79
N MET A 59 17.04 3.51 5.00
CA MET A 59 17.17 3.63 3.56
C MET A 59 17.96 4.91 3.25
N SER A 60 19.03 4.80 2.48
CA SER A 60 19.72 5.99 1.99
C SER A 60 18.95 6.62 0.82
N TRP A 61 19.14 7.92 0.65
CA TRP A 61 18.63 8.63 -0.53
C TRP A 61 19.04 7.97 -1.84
N ASP A 62 20.30 7.55 -1.95
CA ASP A 62 20.84 6.98 -3.20
C ASP A 62 20.16 5.66 -3.57
N ILE A 63 19.79 4.84 -2.58
CA ILE A 63 19.04 3.60 -2.81
C ILE A 63 17.60 3.91 -3.23
N ALA A 64 16.93 4.84 -2.54
CA ALA A 64 15.58 5.26 -2.91
C ALA A 64 15.53 5.79 -4.35
N LYS A 65 16.49 6.67 -4.69
CA LYS A 65 16.63 7.22 -6.04
C LYS A 65 16.84 6.13 -7.09
N GLN A 66 17.78 5.22 -6.87
CA GLN A 66 18.05 4.11 -7.79
C GLN A 66 16.82 3.21 -7.99
N ALA A 67 16.08 2.94 -6.92
CA ALA A 67 14.85 2.15 -7.02
C ALA A 67 13.78 2.88 -7.86
N ILE A 68 13.58 4.18 -7.63
CA ILE A 68 12.63 4.99 -8.40
C ILE A 68 13.05 5.04 -9.87
N ASP A 69 14.32 5.33 -10.17
CA ASP A 69 14.83 5.37 -11.54
C ASP A 69 14.61 4.02 -12.23
N TYR A 70 14.95 2.90 -11.57
CA TYR A 70 14.71 1.57 -12.11
C TYR A 70 13.23 1.34 -12.43
N ILE A 71 12.31 1.70 -11.52
CA ILE A 71 10.87 1.51 -11.75
C ILE A 71 10.40 2.33 -12.96
N LEU A 72 10.73 3.63 -12.99
CA LEU A 72 10.26 4.55 -14.03
C LEU A 72 10.90 4.27 -15.39
N ASP A 73 12.12 3.72 -15.43
CA ASP A 73 12.79 3.38 -16.69
C ASP A 73 12.33 2.02 -17.27
N ASN A 74 11.54 1.25 -16.52
CA ASN A 74 11.08 -0.09 -16.90
C ASN A 74 9.55 -0.19 -17.06
N GLU A 75 8.92 0.80 -17.70
CA GLU A 75 7.45 0.89 -17.87
C GLU A 75 6.77 -0.38 -18.39
N GLN A 76 7.47 -1.18 -19.22
CA GLN A 76 6.95 -2.46 -19.71
C GLN A 76 6.63 -3.47 -18.61
N SER A 77 7.29 -3.37 -17.45
CA SER A 77 7.05 -4.21 -16.27
C SER A 77 6.00 -3.62 -15.31
N PHE A 78 5.55 -2.39 -15.59
CA PHE A 78 4.69 -1.58 -14.73
C PHE A 78 3.60 -0.89 -15.57
N GLN A 79 2.79 -1.67 -16.26
CA GLN A 79 1.77 -1.18 -17.20
C GLN A 79 0.43 -0.79 -16.53
N GLU A 80 0.33 -0.98 -15.21
CA GLU A 80 -0.84 -0.56 -14.45
C GLU A 80 -1.12 0.93 -14.68
N LYS A 81 -2.37 1.34 -14.86
CA LYS A 81 -2.70 2.75 -15.18
C LYS A 81 -2.33 3.75 -14.08
N SER A 82 -1.97 3.26 -12.91
CA SER A 82 -1.83 4.07 -11.72
C SER A 82 -0.95 3.38 -10.69
N VAL A 83 -0.35 4.18 -9.83
CA VAL A 83 0.59 3.73 -8.81
C VAL A 83 0.28 4.34 -7.45
N VAL A 84 0.50 3.55 -6.41
CA VAL A 84 0.50 3.94 -5.01
C VAL A 84 1.92 3.77 -4.48
N TRP A 85 2.48 4.86 -3.96
CA TRP A 85 3.79 4.87 -3.32
C TRP A 85 3.59 4.91 -1.80
N ASP A 86 3.88 3.79 -1.14
CA ASP A 86 3.71 3.63 0.30
C ASP A 86 5.04 3.72 1.04
N PHE A 87 5.02 4.36 2.20
CA PHE A 87 6.17 4.44 3.10
C PHE A 87 5.84 3.72 4.40
N ILE A 88 6.59 2.66 4.66
CA ILE A 88 6.49 1.85 5.87
C ILE A 88 7.87 1.76 6.54
N GLY A 89 7.94 1.06 7.66
CA GLY A 89 9.17 0.89 8.42
C GLY A 89 8.88 0.51 9.85
N GLY A 90 9.86 0.73 10.72
CA GLY A 90 9.63 0.80 12.15
C GLY A 90 8.66 1.95 12.47
N GLU A 91 9.16 3.18 12.46
CA GLU A 91 8.38 4.41 12.52
C GLU A 91 8.76 5.31 11.32
N PRO A 92 7.96 5.35 10.24
CA PRO A 92 8.28 6.11 9.03
C PRO A 92 8.49 7.60 9.28
N PHE A 93 7.79 8.19 10.25
CA PHE A 93 7.91 9.62 10.54
C PHE A 93 9.28 10.04 11.10
N LEU A 94 10.12 9.09 11.54
CA LEU A 94 11.52 9.37 11.87
C LEU A 94 12.34 9.79 10.65
N GLU A 95 11.90 9.44 9.44
CA GLU A 95 12.58 9.74 8.17
C GLU A 95 11.73 10.66 7.27
N ILE A 96 10.99 11.61 7.86
CA ILE A 96 10.08 12.50 7.12
C ILE A 96 10.78 13.31 6.01
N GLU A 97 12.02 13.75 6.24
CA GLU A 97 12.81 14.49 5.24
C GLU A 97 13.15 13.62 4.02
N LEU A 98 13.45 12.33 4.24
CA LEU A 98 13.68 11.38 3.15
C LEU A 98 12.39 11.14 2.37
N ILE A 99 11.26 10.97 3.06
CA ILE A 99 9.94 10.79 2.43
C ILE A 99 9.59 12.00 1.56
N GLU A 100 9.78 13.21 2.07
CA GLU A 100 9.55 14.45 1.30
C GLU A 100 10.43 14.50 0.05
N LYS A 101 11.72 14.20 0.21
CA LYS A 101 12.68 14.17 -0.91
C LYS A 101 12.29 13.15 -1.98
N ILE A 102 11.83 11.96 -1.57
CA ILE A 102 11.31 10.93 -2.47
C ILE A 102 10.07 11.42 -3.21
N CYS A 103 9.08 11.97 -2.49
CA CYS A 103 7.84 12.48 -3.10
C CYS A 103 8.12 13.56 -4.15
N ASN A 104 9.00 14.50 -3.83
CA ASN A 104 9.39 15.58 -4.75
C ASN A 104 10.10 15.02 -5.99
N TYR A 105 11.02 14.08 -5.80
CA TYR A 105 11.73 13.45 -6.91
C TYR A 105 10.78 12.69 -7.84
N ILE A 106 9.89 11.85 -7.29
CA ILE A 106 8.90 11.10 -8.07
C ILE A 106 8.08 12.07 -8.93
N LYS A 107 7.52 13.14 -8.35
CA LYS A 107 6.71 14.11 -9.10
C LYS A 107 7.49 14.78 -10.23
N ILE A 108 8.71 15.23 -9.95
CA ILE A 108 9.57 15.90 -10.95
C ILE A 108 9.94 14.93 -12.08
N GLU A 109 10.30 13.70 -11.73
CA GLU A 109 10.77 12.71 -12.69
C GLU A 109 9.65 12.12 -13.54
N LEU A 110 8.45 11.94 -12.99
CA LEU A 110 7.25 11.60 -13.76
C LEU A 110 6.94 12.68 -14.80
N PHE A 111 7.00 13.96 -14.41
CA PHE A 111 6.80 15.08 -15.34
C PHE A 111 7.87 15.12 -16.43
N LYS A 112 9.16 15.03 -16.06
CA LYS A 112 10.28 15.08 -17.03
C LYS A 112 10.24 13.95 -18.05
N ARG A 113 9.85 12.75 -17.61
CA ARG A 113 9.75 11.57 -18.49
C ARG A 113 8.47 11.56 -19.32
N ASN A 114 7.52 12.47 -19.06
CA ASN A 114 6.15 12.39 -19.60
C ASN A 114 5.56 10.99 -19.35
N HIS A 115 5.75 10.49 -18.12
CA HIS A 115 5.41 9.12 -17.74
C HIS A 115 3.89 8.95 -17.59
N HIS A 116 3.36 7.78 -17.95
CA HIS A 116 1.93 7.47 -17.93
C HIS A 116 1.25 7.50 -16.53
N TRP A 117 2.02 7.75 -15.47
CA TRP A 117 1.54 7.89 -14.09
C TRP A 117 1.52 9.35 -13.61
N PHE A 118 1.89 10.30 -14.46
CA PHE A 118 1.83 11.71 -14.11
C PHE A 118 0.39 12.27 -14.15
N ASP A 119 -0.43 11.76 -15.07
CA ASP A 119 -1.83 12.16 -15.30
C ASP A 119 -2.83 11.21 -14.60
#